data_AF-A0A518H996-F1
#
_entry.id   AF-A0A518H996-F1
#
_cell.length_a   1.000
_cell.length_b   1.000
_cell.length_c   1.000
_cell.angle_alpha   90.00
_cell.angle_beta   90.00
_cell.angle_gamma   90.00
#
_symmetry.space_group_name_H-M   'P 1'
#
loop_
_entity.id
_entity.type
_entity.pdbx_description
1 polymer ?
#
loop_
_entity_poly.entity_id
_entity_poly.type
_entity_poly.pdbx_seq_one_letter_code
_entity_poly.pdbx_strand_id
1 'polypeptide(L)'
;MIVDECRRLSERIAEKRRLRIHVEQLNRFQRARDLLAGHVSRLAPLVNVCRTLRAAGVGEIRLDSAEECRAAIAELHAKYREGADSILDERTLGMNGVLRRIVALADALEAELRERWASYTAARIPSTNREVLDVLAAAFPREVGRIRLLAEQCERARQALPMTTEDFEAFTNVAKSLRRSWDELGGGELPSSVLDFLRSAASLRGASIELLTDEVRGWLHDHGILNSFSVRLTN
;
A
#
# COMPACT_ATOMS: atom_id res chain seq x y z
N MET A 1 -29.80 21.65 66.16
CA MET A 1 -28.41 22.12 65.93
C MET A 1 -27.46 20.96 65.60
N ILE A 2 -27.03 20.11 66.56
CA ILE A 2 -26.11 18.99 66.25
C ILE A 2 -26.71 17.97 65.25
N VAL A 3 -27.99 17.64 65.40
CA VAL A 3 -28.69 16.69 64.50
C VAL A 3 -28.81 17.22 63.07
N ASP A 4 -29.02 18.53 62.91
CA ASP A 4 -29.11 19.18 61.59
C ASP A 4 -27.74 19.24 60.90
N GLU A 5 -26.68 19.46 61.67
CA GLU A 5 -25.29 19.41 61.21
C GLU A 5 -24.92 18.00 60.71
N CYS A 6 -25.29 16.96 61.46
CA CYS A 6 -25.06 15.56 61.08
C CYS A 6 -25.83 15.15 59.82
N ARG A 7 -27.07 15.63 59.65
CA ARG A 7 -27.87 15.38 58.43
C ARG A 7 -27.23 16.04 57.21
N ARG A 8 -26.85 17.32 57.34
CA ARG A 8 -26.16 18.09 56.28
C ARG A 8 -24.81 17.47 55.90
N LEU A 9 -24.05 16.96 56.86
CA LEU A 9 -22.81 16.23 56.57
C LEU A 9 -23.07 14.93 55.81
N SER A 10 -24.11 14.18 56.19
CA SER A 10 -24.48 12.93 55.51
C SER A 10 -24.90 13.17 54.06
N GLU A 11 -25.69 14.22 53.80
CA GLU A 11 -26.08 14.65 52.46
C GLU A 11 -24.86 15.02 51.60
N ARG A 12 -23.94 15.83 52.14
CA ARG A 12 -22.70 16.20 51.43
C ARG A 12 -21.79 15.00 51.14
N ILE A 13 -21.75 14.01 52.03
CA ILE A 13 -21.00 12.76 51.80
C ILE A 13 -21.65 11.96 50.66
N ALA A 14 -22.98 11.85 50.64
CA ALA A 14 -23.70 11.16 49.58
C ALA A 14 -23.52 11.87 48.22
N GLU A 15 -23.60 13.19 48.20
CA GLU A 15 -23.35 14.02 47.02
C GLU A 15 -21.93 13.84 46.49
N LYS A 16 -20.92 13.93 47.36
CA LYS A 16 -19.51 13.70 46.99
C LYS A 16 -19.29 12.30 46.41
N ARG A 17 -19.93 11.27 46.97
CA ARG A 17 -19.86 9.90 46.42
C ARG A 17 -20.49 9.82 45.03
N ARG A 18 -21.67 10.42 44.83
CA ARG A 18 -22.33 10.46 43.52
C ARG A 18 -21.48 11.19 42.47
N LEU A 19 -20.93 12.35 42.81
CA LEU A 19 -20.06 13.12 41.92
C LEU A 19 -18.79 12.34 41.55
N ARG A 20 -18.20 11.63 42.52
CA ARG A 20 -17.02 10.80 42.25
C ARG A 20 -17.31 9.68 41.25
N ILE A 21 -18.46 9.00 41.39
CA ILE A 21 -18.89 7.97 40.43
C ILE A 21 -19.08 8.58 39.03
N HIS A 22 -19.71 9.76 38.92
CA HIS A 22 -19.87 10.45 37.64
C HIS A 22 -18.54 10.82 36.99
N VAL A 23 -17.56 11.31 37.78
CA VAL A 23 -16.21 11.62 37.29
C VAL A 23 -15.52 10.36 36.78
N GLU A 24 -15.62 9.25 37.51
CA GLU A 24 -15.06 7.96 37.09
C GLU A 24 -15.71 7.45 35.79
N GLN A 25 -17.03 7.54 35.65
CA GLN A 25 -17.76 7.20 34.42
C GLN A 25 -17.34 8.10 33.24
N LEU A 26 -17.28 9.41 33.44
CA LEU A 26 -16.84 10.36 32.39
C LEU A 26 -15.44 10.04 31.89
N ASN A 27 -14.50 9.75 32.79
CA ASN A 27 -13.14 9.38 32.41
C ASN A 27 -13.10 8.09 31.58
N ARG A 28 -13.94 7.11 31.89
CA ARG A 28 -14.04 5.87 31.10
C ARG A 28 -14.63 6.12 29.71
N PHE A 29 -15.68 6.93 29.60
CA PHE A 29 -16.24 7.32 28.30
C PHE A 29 -15.25 8.11 27.45
N GLN A 30 -14.49 9.03 28.07
CA GLN A 30 -13.44 9.77 27.36
C GLN A 30 -12.37 8.84 26.79
N ARG A 31 -11.85 7.91 27.59
CA ARG A 31 -10.89 6.89 27.09
C ARG A 31 -11.46 6.06 25.95
N ALA A 32 -12.70 5.59 26.10
CA ALA A 32 -13.37 4.79 25.07
C ALA A 32 -13.53 5.57 23.75
N ARG A 33 -13.95 6.84 23.85
CA ARG A 33 -14.03 7.76 22.70
C ARG A 33 -12.67 7.94 22.04
N ASP A 34 -11.63 8.19 22.84
CA ASP A 34 -10.28 8.48 22.33
C ASP A 34 -9.70 7.24 21.63
N LEU A 35 -9.95 6.02 22.15
CA LEU A 35 -9.60 4.77 21.49
C LEU A 35 -10.31 4.60 20.15
N LEU A 36 -11.63 4.78 20.12
CA LEU A 36 -12.41 4.70 18.86
C LEU A 36 -11.96 5.75 17.86
N ALA A 37 -11.71 6.99 18.30
CA ALA A 37 -11.19 8.05 17.45
C ALA A 37 -9.83 7.68 16.85
N GLY A 38 -8.95 7.06 17.62
CA GLY A 38 -7.67 6.53 17.14
C GLY A 38 -7.81 5.43 16.08
N HIS A 39 -8.81 4.56 16.21
CA HIS A 39 -9.05 3.55 15.17
C HIS A 39 -9.70 4.12 13.91
N VAL A 40 -10.60 5.09 14.07
CA VAL A 40 -11.20 5.81 12.93
C VAL A 40 -10.12 6.58 12.16
N SER A 41 -9.21 7.26 12.85
CA SER A 41 -8.10 7.98 12.20
C SER A 41 -7.15 7.04 11.46
N ARG A 42 -6.99 5.79 11.92
CA ARG A 42 -6.24 4.75 11.21
C ARG A 42 -6.98 4.22 9.98
N LEU A 43 -8.29 3.98 10.08
CA LEU A 43 -9.08 3.41 8.98
C LEU A 43 -9.40 4.41 7.87
N ALA A 44 -9.62 5.67 8.21
CA ALA A 44 -9.96 6.72 7.25
C ALA A 44 -9.02 6.79 6.02
N PRO A 45 -7.67 6.83 6.18
CA PRO A 45 -6.78 6.84 5.03
C PRO A 45 -6.86 5.55 4.21
N LEU A 46 -6.98 4.37 4.84
CA LEU A 46 -7.11 3.09 4.14
C LEU A 46 -8.39 3.03 3.29
N VAL A 47 -9.50 3.55 3.82
CA VAL A 47 -10.76 3.66 3.07
C VAL A 47 -10.60 4.61 1.89
N ASN A 48 -9.87 5.71 2.04
CA ASN A 48 -9.58 6.62 0.93
C ASN A 48 -8.74 5.94 -0.16
N VAL A 49 -7.65 5.24 0.20
CA VAL A 49 -6.87 4.43 -0.75
C VAL A 49 -7.77 3.41 -1.47
N CYS A 50 -8.63 2.70 -0.73
CA CYS A 50 -9.57 1.74 -1.30
C CYS A 50 -10.49 2.39 -2.35
N ARG A 51 -11.02 3.58 -2.07
CA ARG A 51 -11.83 4.34 -3.04
C ARG A 51 -11.02 4.76 -4.26
N THR A 52 -9.81 5.28 -4.05
CA THR A 52 -8.90 5.69 -5.13
C THR A 52 -8.58 4.51 -6.05
N LEU A 53 -8.16 3.37 -5.50
CA LEU A 53 -7.87 2.16 -6.26
C LEU A 53 -9.10 1.61 -6.99
N ARG A 54 -10.27 1.62 -6.35
CA ARG A 54 -11.52 1.17 -6.98
C ARG A 54 -11.96 2.09 -8.12
N ALA A 55 -11.87 3.41 -7.94
CA ALA A 55 -12.19 4.40 -8.97
C ALA A 55 -11.26 4.25 -10.18
N ALA A 56 -10.01 3.87 -9.94
CA ALA A 56 -9.04 3.57 -10.96
C ALA A 56 -9.16 2.17 -11.60
N GLY A 57 -10.12 1.35 -11.16
CA GLY A 57 -10.36 0.00 -11.68
C GLY A 57 -9.32 -1.05 -11.22
N VAL A 58 -8.62 -0.81 -10.11
CA VAL A 58 -7.65 -1.75 -9.55
C VAL A 58 -8.36 -2.86 -8.76
N GLY A 59 -8.98 -3.78 -9.49
CA GLY A 59 -9.56 -5.01 -8.95
C GLY A 59 -10.69 -4.82 -7.93
N GLU A 60 -11.27 -5.93 -7.50
CA GLU A 60 -12.24 -5.95 -6.41
C GLU A 60 -11.51 -6.21 -5.09
N ILE A 61 -11.62 -5.28 -4.14
CA ILE A 61 -11.11 -5.43 -2.78
C ILE A 61 -12.18 -6.13 -1.95
N ARG A 62 -11.91 -7.36 -1.51
CA ARG A 62 -12.81 -8.18 -0.70
C ARG A 62 -12.31 -8.27 0.73
N LEU A 63 -13.22 -8.10 1.68
CA LEU A 63 -12.93 -8.19 3.12
C LEU A 63 -13.98 -9.06 3.78
N ASP A 64 -13.65 -10.32 4.00
CA ASP A 64 -14.60 -11.29 4.56
C ASP A 64 -15.02 -10.92 5.99
N SER A 65 -14.13 -10.27 6.75
CA SER A 65 -14.36 -9.83 8.13
C SER A 65 -15.14 -8.51 8.26
N ALA A 66 -15.50 -7.85 7.15
CA ALA A 66 -16.18 -6.55 7.19
C ALA A 66 -17.60 -6.64 7.77
N GLU A 67 -18.35 -7.69 7.43
CA GLU A 67 -19.72 -7.87 7.94
C GLU A 67 -19.73 -8.25 9.42
N GLU A 68 -18.79 -9.08 9.87
CA GLU A 68 -18.63 -9.41 11.29
C GLU A 68 -18.28 -8.18 12.13
N CYS A 69 -17.44 -7.30 11.60
CA CYS A 69 -17.10 -6.04 12.26
C CYS A 69 -18.30 -5.09 12.30
N ARG A 70 -19.05 -4.98 11.19
CA ARG A 70 -20.29 -4.18 11.13
C ARG A 70 -21.32 -4.66 12.15
N ALA A 71 -21.55 -5.97 12.24
CA ALA A 71 -22.46 -6.56 13.22
C ALA A 71 -22.01 -6.25 14.66
N ALA A 72 -20.71 -6.34 14.95
CA ALA A 72 -20.16 -6.03 16.27
C ALA A 72 -20.39 -4.55 16.67
N ILE A 73 -20.19 -3.63 15.72
CA ILE A 73 -20.43 -2.19 15.94
C ILE A 73 -21.92 -1.92 16.17
N ALA A 74 -22.80 -2.56 15.40
CA ALA A 74 -24.25 -2.42 15.55
C ALA A 74 -24.72 -2.92 16.92
N GLU A 75 -24.21 -4.08 17.37
CA GLU A 75 -24.50 -4.63 18.70
C GLU A 75 -24.01 -3.71 19.82
N LEU A 76 -22.80 -3.16 19.70
CA LEU A 76 -22.27 -2.20 20.65
C LEU A 76 -23.14 -0.95 20.75
N HIS A 77 -23.59 -0.42 19.61
CA HIS A 77 -24.45 0.75 19.58
C HIS A 77 -25.85 0.48 20.14
N ALA A 78 -26.41 -0.72 19.92
CA ALA A 78 -27.66 -1.14 20.54
C ALA A 78 -27.54 -1.20 22.06
N LYS A 79 -26.48 -1.82 22.59
CA LYS A 79 -26.18 -1.86 24.04
C LYS A 79 -26.04 -0.46 24.63
N TYR A 80 -25.44 0.49 23.89
CA TYR A 80 -25.32 1.89 24.35
C TYR A 80 -26.68 2.55 24.57
N ARG A 81 -27.63 2.29 23.68
CA ARG A 81 -28.99 2.84 23.77
C ARG A 81 -29.78 2.23 24.92
N GLU A 82 -29.57 0.95 25.21
CA GLU A 82 -30.24 0.24 26.31
C GLU A 82 -29.67 0.61 27.68
N GLY A 83 -28.37 0.90 27.77
CA GLY A 83 -27.74 1.42 28.98
C GLY A 83 -26.30 1.84 28.75
N ALA A 84 -26.01 3.13 28.83
CA ALA A 84 -24.67 3.66 28.54
C ALA A 84 -23.56 3.03 29.40
N ASP A 85 -23.87 2.67 30.66
CA ASP A 85 -22.92 2.05 31.58
C ASP A 85 -22.52 0.62 31.19
N SER A 86 -23.33 -0.09 30.40
CA SER A 86 -23.06 -1.48 30.01
C SER A 86 -21.91 -1.63 29.02
N ILE A 87 -21.39 -0.53 28.48
CA ILE A 87 -20.25 -0.52 27.53
C ILE A 87 -18.93 -0.26 28.24
N LEU A 88 -18.99 0.32 29.43
CA LEU A 88 -17.82 0.66 30.23
C LEU A 88 -17.43 -0.43 31.23
N ASP A 89 -18.22 -1.51 31.32
CA ASP A 89 -17.90 -2.63 32.18
C ASP A 89 -16.87 -3.53 31.48
N GLU A 90 -15.61 -3.48 31.94
CA GLU A 90 -14.49 -4.28 31.43
C GLU A 90 -14.77 -5.79 31.49
N ARG A 91 -15.70 -6.21 32.36
CA ARG A 91 -16.15 -7.60 32.48
C ARG A 91 -17.03 -8.01 31.30
N THR A 92 -17.78 -7.07 30.74
CA THR A 92 -18.48 -7.27 29.48
C THR A 92 -17.48 -7.04 28.35
N LEU A 93 -17.07 -8.13 27.71
CA LEU A 93 -16.13 -8.20 26.58
C LEU A 93 -16.50 -7.33 25.35
N GLY A 94 -17.54 -6.49 25.42
CA GLY A 94 -18.13 -5.74 24.32
C GLY A 94 -17.15 -4.79 23.64
N MET A 95 -16.63 -3.77 24.35
CA MET A 95 -15.76 -2.77 23.71
C MET A 95 -14.43 -3.38 23.25
N ASN A 96 -13.74 -4.14 24.10
CA ASN A 96 -12.45 -4.76 23.75
C ASN A 96 -12.56 -5.79 22.62
N GLY A 97 -13.70 -6.48 22.49
CA GLY A 97 -13.97 -7.37 21.36
C GLY A 97 -14.13 -6.60 20.05
N VAL A 98 -14.91 -5.52 20.07
CA VAL A 98 -15.11 -4.64 18.90
C VAL A 98 -13.79 -4.00 18.47
N LEU A 99 -13.01 -3.45 19.41
CA LEU A 99 -11.72 -2.84 19.10
C LEU A 99 -10.76 -3.84 18.43
N ARG A 100 -10.69 -5.08 18.93
CA ARG A 100 -9.89 -6.13 18.30
C ARG A 100 -10.33 -6.43 16.86
N ARG A 101 -11.64 -6.50 16.61
CA ARG A 101 -12.19 -6.70 15.25
C ARG A 101 -11.89 -5.52 14.33
N ILE A 102 -11.97 -4.29 14.83
CA ILE A 102 -11.62 -3.08 14.08
C ILE A 102 -10.13 -3.09 13.69
N VAL A 103 -9.24 -3.45 14.63
CA VAL A 103 -7.80 -3.56 14.37
C VAL A 103 -7.52 -4.64 13.32
N ALA A 104 -8.08 -5.84 13.50
CA ALA A 104 -7.91 -6.94 12.55
C ALA A 104 -8.45 -6.58 11.16
N LEU A 105 -9.58 -5.86 11.07
CA LEU A 105 -10.12 -5.37 9.81
C LEU A 105 -9.18 -4.35 9.15
N ALA A 106 -8.61 -3.42 9.93
CA ALA A 106 -7.65 -2.45 9.42
C ALA A 106 -6.39 -3.13 8.87
N ASP A 107 -5.85 -4.11 9.61
CA ASP A 107 -4.68 -4.89 9.19
C ASP A 107 -4.96 -5.67 7.89
N ALA A 108 -6.12 -6.35 7.82
CA ALA A 108 -6.54 -7.10 6.64
C ALA A 108 -6.74 -6.19 5.42
N LEU A 109 -7.40 -5.03 5.60
CA LEU A 109 -7.57 -4.05 4.54
C LEU A 109 -6.24 -3.51 4.05
N GLU A 110 -5.32 -3.16 4.96
CA GLU A 110 -4.00 -2.65 4.60
C GLU A 110 -3.18 -3.69 3.80
N ALA A 111 -3.22 -4.97 4.21
CA ALA A 111 -2.56 -6.06 3.50
C ALA A 111 -3.14 -6.26 2.09
N GLU A 112 -4.46 -6.36 1.96
CA GLU A 112 -5.14 -6.52 0.68
C GLU A 112 -4.84 -5.34 -0.26
N LEU A 113 -4.89 -4.10 0.24
CA LEU A 113 -4.55 -2.91 -0.56
C LEU A 113 -3.11 -2.96 -1.07
N ARG A 114 -2.15 -3.36 -0.23
CA ARG A 114 -0.74 -3.50 -0.64
C ARG A 114 -0.57 -4.59 -1.68
N GLU A 115 -1.22 -5.73 -1.53
CA GLU A 115 -1.12 -6.83 -2.49
C GLU A 115 -1.70 -6.44 -3.85
N ARG A 116 -2.88 -5.79 -3.86
CA ARG A 116 -3.51 -5.29 -5.08
C ARG A 116 -2.66 -4.24 -5.76
N TRP A 117 -2.09 -3.31 -5.00
CA TRP A 117 -1.19 -2.30 -5.53
C TRP A 117 0.10 -2.91 -6.09
N ALA A 118 0.73 -3.84 -5.37
CA ALA A 118 1.92 -4.54 -5.84
C ALA A 118 1.64 -5.30 -7.15
N SER A 119 0.52 -6.00 -7.24
CA SER A 119 0.10 -6.71 -8.45
C SER A 119 -0.16 -5.75 -9.62
N TYR A 120 -0.86 -4.64 -9.36
CA TYR A 120 -1.17 -3.61 -10.37
C TYR A 120 0.09 -2.96 -10.93
N THR A 121 1.03 -2.60 -10.06
CA THR A 121 2.29 -1.93 -10.44
C THR A 121 3.23 -2.90 -11.15
N ALA A 122 3.36 -4.14 -10.67
CA ALA A 122 4.18 -5.18 -11.32
C ALA A 122 3.74 -5.46 -12.77
N ALA A 123 2.43 -5.43 -13.05
CA ALA A 123 1.91 -5.62 -14.40
C ALA A 123 2.16 -4.43 -15.35
N ARG A 124 2.58 -3.27 -14.83
CA ARG A 124 2.71 -2.01 -15.60
C ARG A 124 4.12 -1.48 -15.70
N ILE A 125 5.00 -1.83 -14.75
CA ILE A 125 6.41 -1.46 -14.78
C ILE A 125 7.13 -2.46 -15.70
N PRO A 126 7.72 -2.02 -16.83
CA PRO A 126 8.54 -2.88 -17.66
C PRO A 126 9.72 -3.45 -16.86
N SER A 127 10.01 -4.74 -17.04
CA SER A 127 11.17 -5.39 -16.43
C SER A 127 12.44 -4.68 -16.90
N THR A 128 13.05 -3.90 -16.02
CA THR A 128 14.25 -3.13 -16.34
C THR A 128 15.47 -3.96 -15.92
N ASN A 129 16.07 -4.68 -16.87
CA ASN A 129 17.33 -5.37 -16.63
C ASN A 129 18.47 -4.35 -16.67
N ARG A 130 19.10 -4.12 -15.52
CA ARG A 130 20.18 -3.13 -15.36
C ARG A 130 21.36 -3.42 -16.28
N GLU A 131 21.70 -4.70 -16.47
CA GLU A 131 22.81 -5.14 -17.32
C GLU A 131 22.54 -4.82 -18.79
N VAL A 132 21.29 -5.05 -19.27
CA VAL A 132 20.87 -4.64 -20.63
C VAL A 132 21.03 -3.14 -20.81
N LEU A 133 20.59 -2.35 -19.82
CA LEU A 133 20.74 -0.90 -19.87
C LEU A 133 22.21 -0.46 -19.83
N ASP A 134 23.08 -1.13 -19.07
CA ASP A 134 24.51 -0.82 -19.04
C ASP A 134 25.15 -1.00 -20.41
N VAL A 135 24.80 -2.07 -21.13
CA VAL A 135 25.29 -2.28 -22.51
C VAL A 135 24.72 -1.24 -23.48
N LEU A 136 23.41 -0.96 -23.39
CA LEU A 136 22.76 0.04 -24.25
C LEU A 136 23.22 1.47 -23.95
N ALA A 137 23.77 1.75 -22.77
CA ALA A 137 24.24 3.08 -22.39
C ALA A 137 25.40 3.57 -23.28
N ALA A 138 26.18 2.64 -23.86
CA ALA A 138 27.27 2.99 -24.78
C ALA A 138 26.74 3.58 -26.11
N ALA A 139 25.61 3.08 -26.60
CA ALA A 139 25.00 3.53 -27.86
C ALA A 139 23.95 4.65 -27.64
N PHE A 140 23.18 4.57 -26.54
CA PHE A 140 22.04 5.45 -26.26
C PHE A 140 22.10 6.04 -24.83
N PRO A 141 23.14 6.81 -24.48
CA PRO A 141 23.38 7.25 -23.11
C PRO A 141 22.24 8.13 -22.55
N ARG A 142 21.60 8.94 -23.39
CA ARG A 142 20.54 9.87 -22.98
C ARG A 142 19.23 9.13 -22.69
N GLU A 143 18.85 8.23 -23.59
CA GLU A 143 17.64 7.42 -23.53
C GLU A 143 17.72 6.45 -22.36
N VAL A 144 18.85 5.76 -22.19
CA VAL A 144 19.09 4.88 -21.04
C VAL A 144 19.06 5.67 -19.72
N GLY A 145 19.68 6.85 -19.65
CA GLY A 145 19.62 7.70 -18.48
C GLY A 145 18.18 8.08 -18.09
N ARG A 146 17.35 8.41 -19.08
CA ARG A 146 15.92 8.69 -18.90
C ARG A 146 15.15 7.46 -18.40
N ILE A 147 15.38 6.29 -19.00
CA ILE A 147 14.75 5.03 -18.56
C ILE A 147 15.10 4.73 -17.11
N ARG A 148 16.37 4.87 -16.70
CA ARG A 148 16.80 4.65 -15.31
C ARG A 148 16.09 5.58 -14.34
N LEU A 149 16.05 6.88 -14.66
CA LEU A 149 15.37 7.87 -13.84
C LEU A 149 13.87 7.53 -13.66
N LEU A 150 13.18 7.21 -14.76
CA LEU A 150 11.77 6.85 -14.74
C LEU A 150 11.52 5.53 -14.00
N ALA A 151 12.41 4.54 -14.15
CA ALA A 151 12.34 3.29 -13.40
C ALA A 151 12.48 3.55 -11.89
N GLU A 152 13.45 4.37 -11.46
CA GLU A 152 13.62 4.76 -10.05
C GLU A 152 12.42 5.54 -9.50
N GLN A 153 11.76 6.36 -10.33
CA GLN A 153 10.54 7.06 -9.93
C GLN A 153 9.37 6.07 -9.75
N CYS A 154 9.19 5.13 -10.67
CA CYS A 154 8.21 4.04 -10.53
C CYS A 154 8.47 3.21 -9.27
N GLU A 155 9.74 2.87 -9.02
CA GLU A 155 10.17 2.08 -7.86
C GLU A 155 9.90 2.79 -6.53
N ARG A 156 10.12 4.09 -6.46
CA ARG A 156 9.74 4.90 -5.29
C ARG A 156 8.24 5.00 -5.13
N ALA A 157 7.52 5.26 -6.22
CA ALA A 157 6.07 5.41 -6.18
C ALA A 157 5.33 4.11 -5.81
N ARG A 158 5.84 2.93 -6.23
CA ARG A 158 5.21 1.65 -5.88
C ARG A 158 5.34 1.28 -4.40
N GLN A 159 6.29 1.87 -3.66
CA GLN A 159 6.47 1.60 -2.23
C GLN A 159 5.38 2.22 -1.36
N ALA A 160 4.69 3.25 -1.86
CA ALA A 160 3.59 3.91 -1.17
C ALA A 160 2.25 3.56 -1.81
N LEU A 161 1.19 3.49 -1.00
CA LEU A 161 -0.17 3.40 -1.49
C LEU A 161 -0.64 4.78 -1.99
N PRO A 162 -1.34 4.86 -3.13
CA PRO A 162 -1.87 6.13 -3.63
C PRO A 162 -3.02 6.60 -2.74
N MET A 163 -2.84 7.71 -2.04
CA MET A 163 -3.85 8.28 -1.13
C MET A 163 -4.88 9.07 -1.90
N THR A 164 -4.48 9.70 -3.00
CA THR A 164 -5.35 10.50 -3.86
C THR A 164 -5.35 10.01 -5.30
N THR A 165 -6.32 10.49 -6.08
CA THR A 165 -6.38 10.24 -7.53
C THR A 165 -5.13 10.79 -8.22
N GLU A 166 -4.62 11.94 -7.77
CA GLU A 166 -3.40 12.56 -8.30
C GLU A 166 -2.17 11.68 -8.06
N ASP A 167 -2.05 11.04 -6.89
CA ASP A 167 -0.95 10.10 -6.62
C ASP A 167 -0.99 8.92 -7.61
N PHE A 168 -2.19 8.39 -7.84
CA PHE A 168 -2.40 7.28 -8.76
C PHE A 168 -2.10 7.67 -10.22
N GLU A 169 -2.55 8.84 -10.65
CA GLU A 169 -2.29 9.38 -11.98
C GLU A 169 -0.80 9.68 -12.17
N ALA A 170 -0.12 10.22 -11.16
CA ALA A 170 1.31 10.45 -11.18
C ALA A 170 2.07 9.13 -11.42
N PHE A 171 1.77 8.07 -10.66
CA PHE A 171 2.35 6.74 -10.92
C PHE A 171 2.06 6.27 -12.35
N THR A 172 0.81 6.36 -12.78
CA THR A 172 0.38 5.88 -14.10
C THR A 172 1.09 6.63 -15.23
N ASN A 173 1.28 7.94 -15.08
CA ASN A 173 1.98 8.77 -16.06
C ASN A 173 3.47 8.45 -16.13
N VAL A 174 4.13 8.22 -14.99
CA VAL A 174 5.53 7.79 -14.95
C VAL A 174 5.68 6.40 -15.57
N ALA A 175 4.80 5.45 -15.24
CA ALA A 175 4.83 4.10 -15.83
C ALA A 175 4.59 4.12 -17.35
N LYS A 176 3.65 4.93 -17.84
CA LYS A 176 3.42 5.16 -19.27
C LYS A 176 4.64 5.80 -19.94
N SER A 177 5.25 6.79 -19.30
CA SER A 177 6.46 7.46 -19.81
C SER A 177 7.64 6.50 -19.88
N LEU A 178 7.82 5.65 -18.86
CA LEU A 178 8.84 4.61 -18.84
C LEU A 178 8.65 3.63 -20.00
N ARG A 179 7.42 3.15 -20.20
CA ARG A 179 7.09 2.26 -21.32
C ARG A 179 7.36 2.92 -22.67
N ARG A 180 6.92 4.17 -22.85
CA ARG A 180 7.20 4.93 -24.06
C ARG A 180 8.70 5.12 -24.29
N SER A 181 9.48 5.41 -23.25
CA SER A 181 10.94 5.53 -23.38
C SER A 181 11.61 4.20 -23.75
N TRP A 182 11.03 3.07 -23.35
CA TRP A 182 11.45 1.76 -23.84
C TRP A 182 11.07 1.53 -25.31
N ASP A 183 9.87 1.92 -25.71
CA ASP A 183 9.37 1.76 -27.09
C ASP A 183 10.11 2.68 -28.08
N GLU A 184 10.53 3.86 -27.64
CA GLU A 184 11.30 4.85 -28.40
C GLU A 184 12.82 4.62 -28.33
N LEU A 185 13.28 3.61 -27.57
CA LEU A 185 14.70 3.33 -27.41
C LEU A 185 15.32 2.96 -28.77
N GLY A 186 16.33 3.72 -29.19
CA GLY A 186 16.90 3.58 -30.54
C GLY A 186 15.98 4.10 -31.65
N GLY A 187 15.05 5.02 -31.36
CA GLY A 187 14.19 5.66 -32.38
C GLY A 187 13.14 4.74 -33.01
N GLY A 188 12.85 3.60 -32.38
CA GLY A 188 12.02 2.53 -32.98
C GLY A 188 12.79 1.63 -33.95
N GLU A 189 14.09 1.83 -34.11
CA GLU A 189 14.96 1.03 -34.98
C GLU A 189 15.57 -0.18 -34.27
N LEU A 190 15.29 -0.38 -32.98
CA LEU A 190 15.78 -1.54 -32.23
C LEU A 190 14.95 -2.79 -32.59
N PRO A 191 15.51 -3.75 -33.36
CA PRO A 191 14.76 -4.93 -33.77
C PRO A 191 14.39 -5.79 -32.55
N SER A 192 13.22 -6.40 -32.60
CA SER A 192 12.76 -7.31 -31.53
C SER A 192 13.75 -8.45 -31.27
N SER A 193 14.39 -8.97 -32.32
CA SER A 193 15.46 -9.97 -32.25
C SER A 193 16.66 -9.50 -31.42
N VAL A 194 17.07 -8.24 -31.55
CA VAL A 194 18.14 -7.64 -30.76
C VAL A 194 17.72 -7.51 -29.29
N LEU A 195 16.49 -7.05 -29.02
CA LEU A 195 15.98 -6.96 -27.66
C LEU A 195 15.93 -8.31 -26.95
N ASP A 196 15.45 -9.35 -27.64
CA ASP A 196 15.36 -10.71 -27.10
C ASP A 196 16.75 -11.31 -26.87
N PHE A 197 17.70 -11.07 -27.78
CA PHE A 197 19.10 -11.41 -27.58
C PHE A 197 19.68 -10.71 -26.35
N LEU A 198 19.53 -9.39 -26.24
CA LEU A 198 20.06 -8.61 -25.13
C LEU A 198 19.48 -9.07 -23.78
N ARG A 199 18.16 -9.30 -23.72
CA ARG A 199 17.49 -9.84 -22.52
C ARG A 199 18.03 -11.21 -22.13
N SER A 200 18.25 -12.08 -23.10
CA SER A 200 18.79 -13.43 -22.86
C SER A 200 20.26 -13.37 -22.45
N ALA A 201 21.06 -12.51 -23.09
CA ALA A 201 22.48 -12.33 -22.84
C ALA A 201 22.75 -11.77 -21.43
N ALA A 202 21.87 -10.89 -20.96
CA ALA A 202 21.87 -10.34 -19.62
C ALA A 202 21.14 -11.23 -18.59
N SER A 203 20.88 -12.50 -18.92
CA SER A 203 20.36 -13.48 -17.96
C SER A 203 21.51 -14.28 -17.36
N LEU A 204 21.29 -14.86 -16.16
CA LEU A 204 22.26 -15.75 -15.51
C LEU A 204 22.73 -16.94 -16.39
N ARG A 205 21.90 -17.36 -17.36
CA ARG A 205 22.23 -18.46 -18.29
C ARG A 205 22.95 -17.98 -19.55
N GLY A 206 22.96 -16.67 -19.83
CA GLY A 206 23.38 -16.11 -21.11
C GLY A 206 22.37 -16.36 -22.22
N ALA A 207 22.67 -15.83 -23.42
CA ALA A 207 21.87 -16.05 -24.62
C ALA A 207 22.29 -17.35 -25.32
N SER A 208 21.32 -18.07 -25.91
CA SER A 208 21.64 -19.10 -26.90
C SER A 208 22.39 -18.46 -28.07
N ILE A 209 23.39 -19.17 -28.59
CA ILE A 209 24.13 -18.71 -29.78
C ILE A 209 23.21 -18.56 -31.01
N GLU A 210 22.10 -19.29 -31.04
CA GLU A 210 21.08 -19.19 -32.08
C GLU A 210 20.39 -17.82 -32.11
N LEU A 211 20.39 -17.09 -31.00
CA LEU A 211 19.84 -15.73 -30.93
C LEU A 211 20.79 -14.68 -31.51
N LEU A 212 22.07 -15.02 -31.74
CA LEU A 212 23.04 -14.13 -32.41
C LEU A 212 22.92 -14.29 -33.93
N THR A 213 21.77 -13.88 -34.48
CA THR A 213 21.54 -13.87 -35.93
C THR A 213 22.41 -12.82 -36.62
N ASP A 214 22.54 -12.88 -37.95
CA ASP A 214 23.27 -11.87 -38.73
C ASP A 214 22.70 -10.46 -38.53
N GLU A 215 21.37 -10.35 -38.35
CA GLU A 215 20.69 -9.09 -38.00
C GLU A 215 21.18 -8.56 -36.65
N VAL A 216 21.18 -9.41 -35.61
CA VAL A 216 21.63 -9.02 -34.27
C VAL A 216 23.10 -8.64 -34.29
N ARG A 217 23.94 -9.46 -34.93
CA ARG A 217 25.38 -9.21 -35.04
C ARG A 217 25.68 -7.91 -35.78
N GLY A 218 25.02 -7.67 -36.91
CA GLY A 218 25.16 -6.44 -37.69
C GLY A 218 24.77 -5.23 -36.86
N TRP A 219 23.61 -5.29 -36.20
CA TRP A 219 23.15 -4.20 -35.35
C TRP A 219 24.10 -3.90 -34.19
N LEU A 220 24.59 -4.92 -33.48
CA LEU A 220 25.55 -4.76 -32.38
C LEU A 220 26.89 -4.16 -32.86
N HIS A 221 27.32 -4.53 -34.07
CA HIS A 221 28.51 -3.99 -34.70
C HIS A 221 28.34 -2.52 -35.06
N ASP A 222 27.24 -2.18 -35.73
CA ASP A 222 26.95 -0.82 -36.20
C ASP A 222 26.79 0.18 -35.04
N HIS A 223 26.33 -0.30 -33.89
CA HIS A 223 26.20 0.48 -32.66
C HIS A 223 27.44 0.39 -31.75
N GLY A 224 28.51 -0.28 -32.17
CA GLY A 224 29.78 -0.32 -31.46
C GLY A 224 29.76 -1.10 -30.14
N ILE A 225 28.74 -1.92 -29.89
CA ILE A 225 28.55 -2.66 -28.63
C ILE A 225 28.83 -4.16 -28.75
N LEU A 226 29.21 -4.66 -29.92
CA LEU A 226 29.55 -6.06 -30.15
C LEU A 226 30.64 -6.57 -29.18
N ASN A 227 31.64 -5.74 -28.89
CA ASN A 227 32.76 -6.07 -28.00
C ASN A 227 32.37 -6.15 -26.51
N SER A 228 31.16 -5.71 -26.16
CA SER A 228 30.62 -5.82 -24.80
C SER A 228 30.11 -7.23 -24.47
N PHE A 229 30.02 -8.11 -25.48
CA PHE A 229 29.57 -9.49 -25.32
C PHE A 229 30.72 -10.48 -25.43
N SER A 230 30.68 -11.55 -24.63
CA SER A 230 31.66 -12.64 -24.68
C SER A 230 30.94 -13.99 -24.68
N VAL A 231 31.49 -14.95 -25.42
CA VAL A 231 30.98 -16.32 -25.46
C VAL A 231 31.69 -17.14 -24.39
N ARG A 232 30.92 -17.81 -23.51
CA ARG A 232 31.44 -18.79 -22.56
C ARG A 232 30.88 -20.17 -22.87
N LEU A 233 31.76 -21.18 -22.87
CA LEU A 233 31.36 -22.58 -22.95
C LEU A 233 30.81 -23.00 -21.59
N THR A 234 29.58 -23.48 -21.56
CA THR A 234 28.97 -24.09 -20.38
C THR A 234 29.28 -25.59 -20.40
N ASN A 235 30.06 -26.05 -19.41
CA ASN A 235 30.30 -27.47 -19.14
C ASN A 235 29.23 -28.03 -18.21
#